data_AF-A0A822HV99-F1
#
_entry.id   AF-A0A822HV99-F1
#
_cell.length_a   1.000
_cell.length_b   1.000
_cell.length_c   1.000
_cell.angle_alpha   90.00
_cell.angle_beta   90.00
_cell.angle_gamma   90.00
#
_symmetry.space_group_name_H-M   'P 1'
#
loop_
_entity.id
_entity.type
_entity.pdbx_description
1 polymer ?
#
loop_
_entity_poly.entity_id
_entity_poly.type
_entity_poly.pdbx_seq_one_letter_code
_entity_poly.pdbx_strand_id
1 'polypeptide(L)'
;NQSLSLLLSILADYFFYATGHQPVLSQIRWTAAFPTLNSSINIYLSLIINSLIVRGIFILIETFSGQILNIIFIRKMYQKKYQTELFKKILIIDCFKLMITSLSVFILRRHLMLWKIFCPRFLFQLIGFIIKWLFVFLTTKL
;
A
#
# COMPACT_ATOMS: atom_id res chain seq x y z
N ASN A 1 -9.72 7.45 21.88
CA ASN A 1 -9.69 7.80 20.43
C ASN A 1 -8.37 7.43 19.76
N GLN A 2 -7.20 7.85 20.27
CA GLN A 2 -5.90 7.53 19.63
C GLN A 2 -5.60 6.02 19.54
N SER A 3 -5.98 5.23 20.54
CA SER A 3 -5.85 3.76 20.49
C SER A 3 -6.69 3.13 19.37
N LEU A 4 -7.90 3.66 19.14
CA LEU A 4 -8.80 3.21 18.08
C LEU A 4 -8.25 3.53 16.69
N SER A 5 -7.65 4.70 16.48
CA SER A 5 -7.02 5.04 15.20
C SER A 5 -5.78 4.18 14.92
N LEU A 6 -4.99 3.85 15.95
CA LEU A 6 -3.89 2.90 15.81
C LEU A 6 -4.39 1.49 15.48
N LEU A 7 -5.45 1.03 16.14
CA LEU A 7 -6.06 -0.26 15.83
C LEU A 7 -6.56 -0.31 14.38
N LEU A 8 -7.26 0.73 13.92
CA LEU A 8 -7.69 0.84 12.52
C LEU A 8 -6.50 0.81 11.55
N SER A 9 -5.37 1.44 11.91
CA SER A 9 -4.18 1.42 11.07
C SER A 9 -3.54 0.03 10.94
N ILE A 10 -3.59 -0.76 12.01
CA ILE A 10 -3.15 -2.15 12.00
C ILE A 10 -4.13 -2.99 11.18
N LEU A 11 -5.44 -2.83 11.39
CA LEU A 11 -6.48 -3.52 10.63
C LEU A 11 -6.37 -3.25 9.13
N ALA A 12 -6.04 -2.01 8.75
CA ALA A 12 -5.82 -1.60 7.37
C ALA A 12 -4.63 -2.31 6.70
N ASP A 13 -3.56 -2.60 7.45
CA ASP A 13 -2.43 -3.41 6.97
C ASP A 13 -2.84 -4.87 6.77
N TYR A 14 -3.74 -5.39 7.61
CA TYR A 14 -4.26 -6.76 7.49
C TYR A 14 -5.38 -6.92 6.46
N PHE A 15 -5.99 -5.83 5.99
CA PHE A 15 -7.08 -5.87 5.00
C PHE A 15 -6.69 -6.59 3.71
N PHE A 16 -5.45 -6.41 3.25
CA PHE A 16 -4.91 -7.12 2.09
C PHE A 16 -4.91 -8.64 2.30
N TYR A 17 -4.56 -9.12 3.49
CA TYR A 17 -4.56 -10.53 3.84
C TYR A 17 -5.97 -11.08 4.06
N ALA A 18 -6.88 -10.26 4.61
CA ALA A 18 -8.28 -10.64 4.83
C ALA A 18 -9.03 -10.97 3.53
N THR A 19 -8.61 -10.37 2.41
CA THR A 19 -9.18 -10.65 1.07
C THR A 19 -8.58 -11.89 0.39
N GLY A 20 -7.72 -12.64 1.11
CA GLY A 20 -7.10 -13.88 0.64
C GLY A 20 -5.82 -13.69 -0.17
N HIS A 21 -5.32 -12.47 -0.30
CA HIS A 21 -4.07 -12.21 -1.02
C HIS A 21 -2.84 -12.53 -0.17
N GLN A 22 -1.74 -12.89 -0.84
CA GLN A 22 -0.42 -12.94 -0.23
C GLN A 22 0.53 -12.02 -1.01
N PRO A 23 1.56 -11.48 -0.35
CA PRO A 23 2.55 -10.58 -0.96
C PRO A 23 3.54 -11.39 -1.80
N VAL A 24 3.04 -12.07 -2.83
CA VAL A 24 3.81 -12.79 -3.85
C VAL A 24 3.33 -12.31 -5.21
N LEU A 25 4.25 -12.04 -6.14
CA LEU A 25 3.93 -11.45 -7.44
C LEU A 25 2.89 -12.24 -8.24
N SER A 26 2.84 -13.56 -8.08
CA SER A 26 1.88 -14.45 -8.75
C SER A 26 0.44 -14.33 -8.22
N GLN A 27 0.26 -13.80 -7.01
CA GLN A 27 -1.06 -13.68 -6.37
C GLN A 27 -1.62 -12.26 -6.41
N ILE A 28 -0.90 -11.31 -7.01
CA ILE A 28 -1.44 -9.99 -7.32
C ILE A 28 -2.53 -10.16 -8.37
N ARG A 29 -3.70 -9.54 -8.17
CA ARG A 29 -4.80 -9.57 -9.14
C ARG A 29 -4.52 -8.61 -10.29
N TRP A 30 -3.72 -9.09 -11.24
CA TRP A 30 -3.37 -8.35 -12.46
C TRP A 30 -4.58 -7.93 -13.30
N THR A 31 -5.73 -8.58 -13.11
CA THR A 31 -7.01 -8.21 -13.75
C THR A 31 -7.43 -6.76 -13.43
N ALA A 32 -7.06 -6.22 -12.26
CA ALA A 32 -7.31 -4.82 -11.92
C ALA A 32 -6.60 -3.84 -12.87
N ALA A 33 -5.50 -4.26 -13.52
CA ALA A 33 -4.78 -3.46 -14.50
C ALA A 33 -5.48 -3.38 -15.86
N PHE A 34 -6.43 -4.27 -16.13
CA PHE A 34 -7.11 -4.36 -17.43
C PHE A 34 -8.61 -4.20 -17.24
N PRO A 35 -9.09 -3.00 -16.86
CA PRO A 35 -10.52 -2.74 -16.85
C PRO A 35 -11.07 -2.91 -18.27
N THR A 36 -12.04 -3.81 -18.43
CA THR A 36 -12.68 -4.06 -19.71
C THR A 36 -13.59 -2.89 -20.07
N LEU A 37 -13.09 -1.92 -20.84
CA LEU A 37 -13.94 -0.88 -21.44
C LEU A 37 -14.48 -1.35 -22.79
N ASN A 38 -15.66 -1.96 -22.76
CA ASN A 38 -16.41 -2.30 -23.96
C ASN A 38 -17.21 -1.07 -24.43
N SER A 39 -16.55 -0.03 -24.92
CA SER A 39 -17.28 1.05 -25.60
C SER A 39 -16.50 1.66 -26.76
N SER A 40 -17.17 1.71 -27.91
CA SER A 40 -16.82 2.46 -29.12
C SER A 40 -16.86 4.00 -28.91
N ILE A 41 -17.19 4.47 -27.70
CA ILE A 41 -17.64 5.83 -27.44
C ILE A 41 -16.49 6.79 -27.10
N ASN A 42 -15.27 6.32 -26.79
CA ASN A 42 -14.10 7.19 -26.67
C ASN A 42 -12.76 6.47 -26.90
N ILE A 43 -12.25 6.50 -28.14
CA ILE A 43 -10.92 5.97 -28.51
C ILE A 43 -9.81 6.60 -27.67
N TYR A 44 -9.90 7.90 -27.37
CA TYR A 44 -8.91 8.58 -26.52
C TYR A 44 -8.89 8.06 -25.08
N LEU A 45 -10.06 7.73 -24.53
CA LEU A 45 -10.18 7.24 -23.16
C LEU A 45 -9.67 5.80 -23.06
N SER A 46 -9.92 4.97 -24.08
CA SER A 46 -9.34 3.62 -24.14
C SER A 46 -7.82 3.65 -24.28
N LEU A 47 -7.25 4.58 -25.05
CA LEU A 47 -5.80 4.78 -25.14
C LEU A 47 -5.17 5.18 -23.80
N ILE A 48 -5.78 6.14 -23.09
CA ILE A 48 -5.29 6.60 -21.78
C ILE A 48 -5.33 5.45 -20.76
N ILE A 49 -6.44 4.71 -20.69
CA ILE A 49 -6.58 3.60 -19.76
C ILE A 49 -5.65 2.43 -20.11
N ASN A 50 -5.38 2.22 -21.40
CA ASN A 50 -4.43 1.22 -21.85
C ASN A 50 -2.96 1.63 -21.66
N SER A 51 -2.68 2.86 -21.26
CA SER A 51 -1.32 3.28 -20.93
C SER A 51 -0.78 2.49 -19.72
N LEU A 52 0.49 2.09 -19.80
CA LEU A 52 1.14 1.28 -18.75
C LEU A 52 1.06 1.95 -17.37
N ILE A 53 1.14 3.28 -17.34
CA ILE A 53 1.11 4.09 -16.12
C ILE A 53 -0.25 3.96 -15.42
N VAL A 54 -1.35 4.11 -16.15
CA VAL A 54 -2.70 4.03 -15.59
C VAL A 54 -2.99 2.63 -15.07
N ARG A 55 -2.58 1.59 -15.80
CA ARG A 55 -2.69 0.19 -15.36
C ARG A 55 -1.94 -0.06 -14.06
N GLY A 56 -0.71 0.47 -13.96
CA GLY A 56 0.10 0.40 -12.74
C GLY A 56 -0.59 1.08 -11.55
N ILE A 57 -1.17 2.26 -11.75
CA ILE A 57 -1.92 2.98 -10.72
C ILE A 57 -3.11 2.15 -10.23
N PHE A 58 -3.87 1.52 -11.13
CA PHE A 58 -5.00 0.67 -10.73
C PHE A 58 -4.58 -0.51 -9.84
N ILE A 59 -3.47 -1.19 -10.20
CA ILE A 59 -2.93 -2.26 -9.37
C ILE A 59 -2.51 -1.73 -7.99
N LEU A 60 -1.85 -0.57 -7.92
CA LEU A 60 -1.44 0.02 -6.65
C LEU A 60 -2.64 0.42 -5.78
N ILE A 61 -3.69 0.98 -6.38
CA ILE A 61 -4.94 1.32 -5.67
C ILE A 61 -5.60 0.07 -5.11
N GLU A 62 -5.66 -1.01 -5.89
CA GLU A 62 -6.27 -2.26 -5.44
C GLU A 62 -5.47 -2.87 -4.28
N THR A 63 -4.16 -3.06 -4.49
CA THR A 63 -3.25 -3.71 -3.52
C THR A 63 -3.11 -2.94 -2.22
N PHE A 64 -3.07 -1.61 -2.25
CA PHE A 64 -2.90 -0.76 -1.07
C PHE A 64 -4.18 0.00 -0.66
N SER A 65 -5.34 -0.43 -1.14
CA SER A 65 -6.65 0.18 -0.86
C SER A 65 -6.90 0.41 0.64
N GLY A 66 -6.63 -0.60 1.48
CA GLY A 66 -6.80 -0.50 2.93
C GLY A 66 -5.96 0.61 3.57
N GLN A 67 -4.70 0.73 3.17
CA GLN A 67 -3.78 1.74 3.70
C GLN A 67 -4.19 3.15 3.26
N ILE A 68 -4.60 3.31 2.00
CA ILE A 68 -5.07 4.59 1.44
C ILE A 68 -6.36 5.04 2.16
N LEU A 69 -7.33 4.15 2.30
CA LEU A 69 -8.60 4.42 2.99
C LEU A 69 -8.39 4.84 4.44
N ASN A 70 -7.47 4.18 5.15
CA ASN A 70 -7.16 4.52 6.54
C ASN A 70 -6.63 5.96 6.69
N ILE A 71 -5.73 6.41 5.80
CA ILE A 71 -5.21 7.79 5.83
C ILE A 71 -6.33 8.80 5.57
N ILE A 72 -7.21 8.52 4.61
CA ILE A 72 -8.38 9.36 4.32
C ILE A 72 -9.31 9.42 5.54
N PHE A 73 -9.53 8.30 6.22
CA PHE A 73 -10.37 8.21 7.41
C PHE A 73 -9.79 9.03 8.58
N ILE A 74 -8.49 8.88 8.88
CA ILE A 74 -7.81 9.64 9.93
C ILE A 74 -7.89 11.15 9.64
N ARG A 75 -7.71 11.55 8.37
CA ARG A 75 -7.85 12.95 7.93
C ARG A 75 -9.25 13.51 8.17
N LYS A 76 -10.31 12.71 7.99
CA LYS A 76 -11.69 13.17 8.17
C LYS A 76 -12.10 13.25 9.64
N MET A 77 -11.57 12.36 10.49
CA MET A 77 -12.06 12.17 11.87
C MET A 77 -11.37 13.04 12.92
N TYR A 78 -10.11 13.43 12.71
CA TYR A 78 -9.30 14.10 13.75
C TYR A 78 -8.98 15.56 13.40
N GLN A 79 -8.67 16.39 14.39
CA GLN A 79 -8.16 17.75 14.16
C GLN A 79 -6.69 17.73 13.70
N LYS A 80 -6.28 18.72 12.88
CA LYS A 80 -4.93 18.79 12.26
C LYS A 80 -3.76 18.56 13.23
N LYS A 81 -3.78 19.16 14.43
CA LYS A 81 -2.69 19.01 15.42
C LYS A 81 -2.54 17.57 15.92
N TYR A 82 -3.64 16.83 16.05
CA TYR A 82 -3.60 15.42 16.46
C TYR A 82 -3.30 14.49 15.28
N GLN A 83 -3.70 14.85 14.06
CA GLN A 83 -3.41 14.08 12.86
C GLN A 83 -1.90 13.94 12.64
N THR A 84 -1.13 15.03 12.74
CA THR A 84 0.32 15.01 12.52
C THR A 84 1.05 14.12 13.53
N GLU A 85 0.67 14.18 14.81
CA GLU A 85 1.22 13.32 15.87
C GLU A 85 0.88 11.84 15.65
N LEU A 86 -0.33 11.53 15.19
CA LEU A 86 -0.72 10.16 14.84
C LEU A 86 0.05 9.63 13.63
N PHE A 87 0.18 10.43 12.56
CA PHE A 87 0.91 10.01 11.37
C PHE A 87 2.40 9.77 11.64
N LYS A 88 3.05 10.59 12.48
CA LYS A 88 4.44 10.35 12.92
C LYS A 88 4.57 8.98 13.59
N LYS A 89 3.66 8.64 14.53
CA LYS A 89 3.67 7.35 15.22
C LYS A 89 3.51 6.17 14.25
N ILE A 90 2.58 6.27 13.30
CA ILE A 90 2.34 5.24 12.29
C ILE A 90 3.59 5.05 11.40
N LEU A 91 4.19 6.14 10.93
CA LEU A 91 5.38 6.09 10.08
C LEU A 91 6.59 5.49 10.82
N ILE A 92 6.78 5.80 12.11
CA ILE A 92 7.85 5.21 12.93
C ILE A 92 7.68 3.68 13.04
N ILE A 93 6.45 3.22 13.28
CA ILE A 93 6.14 1.78 13.33
C ILE A 93 6.45 1.12 11.99
N ASP A 94 6.08 1.75 10.87
CA ASP A 94 6.34 1.20 9.55
C ASP A 94 7.83 1.21 9.16
N CYS A 95 8.60 2.22 9.60
CA CYS A 95 10.06 2.21 9.49
C CYS A 95 10.68 1.03 10.25
N PHE A 96 10.21 0.75 11.45
CA PHE A 96 10.70 -0.39 12.24
C PHE A 96 10.36 -1.73 11.56
N LYS A 97 9.15 -1.89 11.02
CA LYS A 97 8.78 -3.06 10.19
C LYS A 97 9.70 -3.20 8.97
N LEU A 98 10.05 -2.09 8.32
CA LEU A 98 10.98 -2.10 7.18
C LEU A 98 12.39 -2.52 7.56
N MET A 99 12.90 -2.09 8.70
CA MET A 99 14.22 -2.50 9.20
C MET A 99 14.26 -4.01 9.48
N ILE A 100 13.22 -4.55 10.14
CA ILE A 100 13.16 -6.00 10.41
C ILE A 100 13.06 -6.80 9.10
N THR A 101 12.23 -6.35 8.16
CA THR A 101 12.08 -7.04 6.87
C THR A 101 13.35 -6.94 6.02
N SER A 102 14.08 -5.82 6.03
CA SER A 102 15.37 -5.71 5.33
C SER A 102 16.45 -6.59 5.95
N LEU A 103 16.53 -6.65 7.28
CA LEU A 103 17.44 -7.55 8.03
C LEU A 103 17.14 -9.02 7.73
N SER A 104 15.87 -9.42 7.75
CA SER A 104 15.47 -10.80 7.41
C SER A 104 15.85 -11.15 5.97
N VAL A 105 15.58 -10.28 4.99
CA VAL A 105 16.00 -10.51 3.60
C VAL A 105 17.52 -10.66 3.52
N PHE A 106 18.28 -9.80 4.21
CA PHE A 106 19.74 -9.85 4.21
C PHE A 106 20.29 -11.19 4.74
N ILE A 107 19.80 -11.64 5.91
CA ILE A 107 20.22 -12.92 6.53
C ILE A 107 19.85 -14.11 5.62
N LEU A 108 18.66 -14.08 5.02
CA LEU A 108 18.14 -15.20 4.23
C LEU A 108 18.59 -15.18 2.75
N ARG A 109 19.43 -14.21 2.32
CA ARG A 109 20.05 -14.21 0.98
C ARG A 109 20.82 -15.49 0.68
N ARG A 110 21.40 -16.14 1.71
CA ARG A 110 22.16 -17.39 1.57
C ARG A 110 21.27 -18.59 1.25
N HIS A 111 19.98 -18.55 1.58
CA HIS A 111 19.04 -19.63 1.32
C HIS A 111 18.08 -19.22 0.19
N LEU A 112 18.51 -19.46 -1.06
CA LEU A 112 17.82 -19.00 -2.29
C LEU A 112 16.31 -19.30 -2.33
N MET A 113 15.88 -20.46 -1.83
CA MET A 113 14.46 -20.83 -1.80
C MET A 113 13.65 -19.92 -0.86
N LEU A 114 14.21 -19.58 0.31
CA LEU A 114 13.57 -18.66 1.23
C LEU A 114 13.63 -17.23 0.70
N TRP A 115 14.73 -16.83 0.05
CA TRP A 115 14.85 -15.49 -0.52
C TRP A 115 13.71 -15.16 -1.51
N LYS A 116 13.24 -16.15 -2.29
CA LYS A 116 12.07 -16.01 -3.17
C LYS A 116 10.77 -15.68 -2.42
N ILE A 117 10.66 -16.03 -1.13
CA ILE A 117 9.49 -15.76 -0.29
C ILE A 117 9.65 -14.42 0.46
N PHE A 118 10.85 -14.11 0.93
CA PHE A 118 11.10 -12.90 1.73
C PHE A 118 11.30 -11.63 0.89
N CYS A 119 11.87 -11.74 -0.31
CA CYS A 119 12.09 -10.59 -1.20
C CYS A 119 10.76 -9.91 -1.62
N PRO A 120 9.72 -10.64 -2.08
CA PRO A 120 8.41 -10.05 -2.38
C PRO A 120 7.75 -9.37 -1.16
N ARG A 121 7.91 -9.94 0.03
CA ARG A 121 7.39 -9.34 1.29
C ARG A 121 8.06 -8.02 1.61
N PHE A 122 9.38 -7.94 1.45
CA PHE A 122 10.11 -6.69 1.63
C PHE A 122 9.69 -5.63 0.61
N LEU A 123 9.56 -6.01 -0.67
CA LEU A 123 9.07 -5.09 -1.71
C LEU A 123 7.67 -4.58 -1.39
N PHE A 124 6.77 -5.45 -0.96
CA PHE A 124 5.42 -5.06 -0.56
C PHE A 124 5.43 -4.05 0.59
N GLN A 125 6.23 -4.30 1.63
CA GLN A 125 6.36 -3.38 2.76
C GLN A 125 6.97 -2.04 2.33
N LEU A 126 7.96 -2.05 1.44
CA LEU A 126 8.64 -0.86 0.93
C LEU A 126 7.70 0.01 0.09
N ILE A 127 6.99 -0.60 -0.85
CA ILE A 127 6.04 0.11 -1.71
C ILE A 127 4.88 0.67 -0.87
N GLY A 128 4.35 -0.12 0.07
CA GLY A 128 3.31 0.34 0.99
C GLY A 128 3.76 1.52 1.85
N PHE A 129 4.99 1.50 2.36
CA PHE A 129 5.56 2.64 3.08
C PHE A 129 5.66 3.89 2.21
N ILE A 130 6.16 3.78 0.98
CA ILE A 130 6.26 4.92 0.04
C ILE A 130 4.88 5.53 -0.21
N ILE A 131 3.86 4.68 -0.47
CA ILE A 131 2.49 5.14 -0.69
C ILE A 131 1.95 5.85 0.54
N LYS A 132 2.08 5.23 1.73
CA LYS A 132 1.64 5.86 2.98
C LYS A 132 2.32 7.20 3.20
N TRP A 133 3.63 7.27 3.03
CA TRP A 133 4.40 8.50 3.19
C TRP A 133 3.92 9.59 2.22
N LEU A 134 3.73 9.26 0.94
CA LEU A 134 3.26 10.19 -0.08
C LEU A 134 1.84 10.71 0.25
N PHE A 135 0.93 9.84 0.66
CA PHE A 135 -0.43 10.25 1.06
C PHE A 135 -0.45 11.07 2.36
N VAL A 136 0.38 10.73 3.35
CA VAL A 136 0.51 11.54 4.57
C VAL A 136 1.06 12.92 4.24
N PHE A 137 2.07 13.00 3.36
CA PHE A 137 2.63 14.27 2.90
C PHE A 137 1.58 15.14 2.20
N LEU A 138 0.83 14.57 1.25
CA LEU A 138 -0.26 15.27 0.55
C LEU A 138 -1.35 15.79 1.49
N THR A 139 -1.66 15.04 2.55
CA THR A 139 -2.75 15.38 3.46
C THR A 139 -2.36 16.39 4.54
N THR A 140 -1.10 16.35 4.99
CA THR A 140 -0.65 17.21 6.09
C THR A 140 -0.19 18.59 5.66
N LYS A 141 0.12 18.83 4.36
CA LYS A 141 0.68 20.09 3.84
C LYS A 141 1.59 20.74 4.89
N LEU A 142 2.76 20.14 5.10
CA LEU A 142 3.88 20.87 5.70
C LEU A 142 4.18 22.10 4.85
#